data_AF-A0A355MB09-F1
#
_entry.id   AF-A0A355MB09-F1
#
_cell.length_a   1.000
_cell.length_b   1.000
_cell.length_c   1.000
_cell.angle_alpha   90.00
_cell.angle_beta   90.00
_cell.angle_gamma   90.00
#
_symmetry.space_group_name_H-M   'P 1'
#
loop_
_entity.id
_entity.type
_entity.pdbx_description
1 polymer ?
#
loop_
_entity_poly.entity_id
_entity_poly.type
_entity_poly.pdbx_seq_one_letter_code
_entity_poly.pdbx_strand_id
1 'polypeptide(L)' 'MIIIDSDILIRILRGNEDIKKKFTLTAKEINGELFITPIQYMEIFSGLRQKELISTELFLDSLHMIDDEKIYE' A
#
# COMPACT_ATOMS: atom_id res chain seq x y z
N MET A 1 6.27 -9.24 -8.98
CA MET A 1 4.94 -8.72 -8.54
C MET A 1 4.54 -9.29 -7.18
N ILE A 2 4.50 -8.44 -6.16
CA ILE A 2 3.91 -8.75 -4.84
C ILE A 2 2.73 -7.82 -4.60
N ILE A 3 1.55 -8.38 -4.33
CA ILE A 3 0.37 -7.61 -3.91
C ILE A 3 0.40 -7.49 -2.39
N ILE A 4 0.25 -6.26 -1.89
CA ILE A 4 0.29 -5.98 -0.46
C ILE A 4 -1.13 -6.06 0.09
N ASP A 5 -1.31 -6.79 1.19
CA ASP A 5 -2.58 -6.84 1.91
C ASP A 5 -2.93 -5.47 2.54
N SER A 6 -4.21 -5.08 2.53
CA SER A 6 -4.67 -3.81 3.11
C SER A 6 -4.38 -3.73 4.62
N ASP A 7 -4.38 -4.84 5.35
CA ASP A 7 -4.02 -4.88 6.78
C ASP A 7 -2.56 -4.44 7.01
N ILE A 8 -1.64 -4.80 6.12
CA ILE A 8 -0.23 -4.39 6.21
C ILE A 8 -0.12 -2.89 5.97
N LEU A 9 -0.79 -2.37 4.94
CA LEU A 9 -0.82 -0.94 4.62
C LEU A 9 -1.39 -0.12 5.77
N ILE A 10 -2.51 -0.56 6.34
CA ILE A 10 -3.15 0.11 7.48
C ILE A 10 -2.22 0.15 8.70
N ARG A 11 -1.49 -0.94 8.98
CA ARG A 11 -0.55 -0.95 10.11
C ARG A 11 0.64 -0.03 9.88
N ILE A 12 1.13 0.11 8.64
CA ILE A 12 2.16 1.09 8.28
C ILE A 12 1.64 2.52 8.49
N LEU A 13 0.45 2.82 7.98
CA LEU A 13 -0.20 4.13 8.12
C LEU A 13 -0.48 4.49 9.59
N ARG A 14 -0.74 3.51 10.45
CA ARG A 14 -0.89 3.68 11.90
C ARG A 14 0.44 3.82 12.66
N GLY A 15 1.58 3.86 11.96
CA GLY A 15 2.89 4.07 12.57
C GLY A 15 3.49 2.83 13.22
N ASN A 16 3.15 1.62 12.77
CA ASN A 16 3.81 0.41 13.26
C ASN A 16 5.23 0.30 12.70
N GLU A 17 6.22 0.74 13.48
CA GLU A 17 7.63 0.82 13.07
C GLU A 17 8.25 -0.53 12.69
N ASP A 18 7.87 -1.63 13.35
CA ASP A 18 8.41 -2.95 13.03
C ASP A 18 7.97 -3.41 11.64
N ILE A 19 6.71 -3.20 11.30
CA ILE A 19 6.20 -3.50 9.96
C ILE A 19 6.78 -2.56 8.94
N LYS A 20 6.85 -1.27 9.24
CA LYS A 20 7.44 -0.28 8.34
C LYS A 20 8.89 -0.64 7.97
N LYS A 21 9.69 -1.10 8.94
CA LYS A 21 11.04 -1.60 8.70
C LYS A 21 11.05 -2.82 7.79
N LYS A 22 10.23 -3.84 8.08
CA LYS A 22 10.13 -5.05 7.25
C LYS A 22 9.69 -4.71 5.82
N PHE A 23 8.65 -3.89 5.70
CA PHE A 23 8.13 -3.39 4.43
C PHE A 23 9.22 -2.67 3.61
N THR A 24 9.97 -1.77 4.24
CA THR A 24 11.03 -1.01 3.57
C THR A 24 12.16 -1.94 3.09
N LEU A 25 12.52 -2.96 3.87
CA LEU A 25 13.51 -3.96 3.46
C LEU A 25 13.01 -4.76 2.26
N THR A 26 11.79 -5.30 2.34
CA THR A 26 11.17 -6.04 1.24
C THR A 26 11.06 -5.18 -0.02
N ALA A 27 10.63 -3.93 0.10
CA ALA A 27 10.54 -2.98 -1.01
C ALA A 27 11.89 -2.81 -1.73
N LYS A 28 13.00 -2.75 -0.98
CA LYS A 28 14.35 -2.67 -1.54
C LYS A 28 14.77 -3.97 -2.21
N GLU A 29 14.48 -5.12 -1.59
CA GLU A 29 14.85 -6.45 -2.12
C GLU A 29 14.16 -6.75 -3.44
N ILE A 30 12.94 -6.26 -3.65
CA ILE A 30 12.15 -6.50 -4.87
C ILE A 30 12.17 -5.32 -5.84
N ASN A 31 13.11 -4.39 -5.70
CA ASN A 31 13.24 -3.19 -6.55
C ASN A 31 11.96 -2.35 -6.68
N GLY A 32 11.14 -2.30 -5.62
CA GLY A 32 9.90 -1.53 -5.62
C GLY A 32 8.72 -2.15 -6.35
N GLU A 33 8.79 -3.43 -6.77
CA GLU A 33 7.67 -4.17 -7.39
C GLU A 33 6.54 -4.54 -6.41
N LEU A 34 6.05 -3.53 -5.68
CA LEU A 34 4.99 -3.60 -4.71
C LEU A 34 3.70 -3.02 -5.29
N PHE A 35 2.64 -3.80 -5.21
CA PHE A 35 1.40 -3.49 -5.88
C PHE A 35 0.19 -3.47 -4.94
N ILE A 36 -0.78 -2.64 -5.28
CA ILE A 36 -2.11 -2.59 -4.67
C ILE A 36 -3.18 -2.67 -5.75
N THR A 37 -4.38 -3.13 -5.39
CA THR A 37 -5.53 -3.10 -6.28
C THR A 37 -6.36 -1.82 -6.08
N PRO A 38 -7.17 -1.41 -7.08
CA PRO A 38 -8.11 -0.31 -6.92
C PRO A 38 -9.08 -0.53 -5.75
N ILE A 39 -9.50 -1.79 -5.51
CA ILE A 39 -10.39 -2.13 -4.39
C ILE A 39 -9.69 -1.86 -3.05
N GLN A 40 -8.43 -2.26 -2.89
CA GLN A 40 -7.66 -2.00 -1.66
C GLN A 40 -7.42 -0.50 -1.45
N TYR A 41 -7.14 0.24 -2.52
CA TYR A 41 -7.02 1.70 -2.46
C TYR A 41 -8.31 2.32 -1.91
N MET A 42 -9.47 1.94 -2.46
CA MET A 42 -10.77 2.45 -2.03
C MET A 42 -11.13 2.04 -0.60
N GLU A 43 -10.81 0.80 -0.20
CA GLU A 43 -11.00 0.32 1.16
C GLU A 43 -10.25 1.20 2.16
N ILE A 44 -8.96 1.43 1.92
CA ILE A 44 -8.12 2.26 2.79
C ILE A 44 -8.63 3.70 2.79
N PHE A 45 -8.90 4.27 1.61
CA PHE A 45 -9.36 5.65 1.46
C PHE A 45 -10.68 5.89 2.21
N SER A 46 -11.62 4.95 2.16
CA SER A 46 -12.92 5.05 2.85
C SER A 46 -12.80 5.08 4.38
N GLY A 47 -11.72 4.54 4.94
CA GLY A 47 -11.48 4.46 6.38
C GLY A 47 -10.74 5.66 6.99
N LEU A 48 -10.35 6.65 6.19
CA LEU A 48 -9.49 7.76 6.63
C LEU A 48 -10.26 8.89 7.32
N ARG A 49 -9.62 9.50 8.32
CA ARG A 49 -10.03 10.81 8.83
C ARG A 49 -9.39 11.91 7.98
N GLN A 50 -10.01 13.09 7.94
CA GLN A 50 -9.50 14.27 7.22
C GLN A 50 -8.01 14.57 7.48
N LYS A 51 -7.55 14.42 8.72
CA LYS A 51 -6.15 14.67 9.10
C LYS A 51 -5.15 13.63 8.57
N GLU A 52 -5.61 12.45 8.14
CA GLU A 52 -4.79 11.34 7.64
C GLU A 52 -4.69 11.33 6.12
N LEU A 53 -5.53 12.12 5.45
CA LEU A 53 -5.80 12.06 4.01
C LEU A 53 -4.52 12.29 3.18
N ILE A 54 -3.83 13.41 3.41
CA ILE A 54 -2.64 13.79 2.66
C ILE A 54 -1.51 12.76 2.81
N SER A 55 -1.24 12.30 4.04
CA SER A 55 -0.17 11.33 4.28
C SER A 55 -0.46 9.96 3.69
N THR A 56 -1.73 9.54 3.71
CA THR A 56 -2.13 8.25 3.14
C THR A 56 -2.09 8.29 1.62
N GLU A 57 -2.59 9.36 1.00
CA GLU A 57 -2.57 9.53 -0.46
C GLU A 57 -1.13 9.47 -1.00
N LEU A 58 -0.22 10.25 -0.40
CA LEU A 58 1.20 10.22 -0.75
C LEU A 58 1.85 8.82 -0.60
N PHE A 59 1.40 8.03 0.37
CA PHE A 59 1.90 6.68 0.57
C PHE A 59 1.34 5.72 -0.49
N LEU A 60 0.02 5.73 -0.72
CA LEU A 60 -0.61 4.85 -1.70
C LEU A 60 -0.15 5.17 -3.13
N ASP A 61 0.03 6.45 -3.46
CA ASP A 61 0.54 6.91 -4.76
C ASP A 61 2.00 6.49 -5.02
N SER A 62 2.74 6.13 -3.98
CA SER A 62 4.10 5.60 -4.11
C SER A 62 4.14 4.13 -4.52
N LEU A 63 2.99 3.44 -4.51
CA LEU A 63 2.85 2.03 -4.85
C LEU A 63 2.37 1.88 -6.30
N HIS A 64 2.69 0.75 -6.92
CA HIS A 64 2.13 0.44 -8.23
C HIS A 64 0.68 -0.01 -8.08
N MET A 65 -0.22 0.49 -8.91
CA MET A 65 -1.58 -0.03 -8.99
C MET A 65 -1.65 -1.11 -10.06
N ILE A 66 -2.22 -2.27 -9.73
CA ILE A 66 -2.55 -3.28 -10.74
C ILE A 66 -3.89 -2.88 -11.36
N ASP A 67 -3.87 -2.60 -12.66
CA ASP A 67 -5.11 -2.55 -13.45
C ASP A 67 -5.69 -3.96 -13.54
N ASP A 68 -7.02 -4.06 -13.41
CA ASP A 68 -7.76 -5.34 -13.38
C ASP A 68 -7.48 -6.24 -14.60
N GLU A 69 -7.00 -5.66 -15.71
CA GLU A 69 -6.62 -6.39 -16.93
C GLU A 69 -5.36 -7.27 -16.77
N LYS A 70 -4.47 -6.98 -15.81
CA LYS A 70 -3.21 -7.74 -15.60
C LYS A 70 -3.30 -8.87 -14.59
N ILE A 71 -4.46 -9.09 -13.96
CA ILE A 71 -4.64 -10.14 -12.94
C ILE A 71 -4.87 -11.51 -13.59
N TYR A 72 -5.18 -11.55 -14.89
CA TYR A 72 -5.60 -12.77 -15.61
C TYR A 72 -4.64 -13.23 -16.72
N GLU A 73 -3.43 -12.66 -16.84
CA GLU A 73 -2.38 -13.13 -17.75
C GLU A 73 -1.28 -13.94 -17.04
#